data_AF-A0A1F9QQE2-F1
#
_entry.id   AF-A0A1F9QQE2-F1
#
_cell.length_a   1.000
_cell.length_b   1.000
_cell.length_c   1.000
_cell.angle_alpha   90.00
_cell.angle_beta   90.00
_cell.angle_gamma   90.00
#
_symmetry.space_group_name_H-M   'P 1'
#
loop_
_entity.id
_entity.type
_entity.pdbx_description
1 polymer ?
#
loop_
_entity_poly.entity_id
_entity_poly.type
_entity_poly.pdbx_seq_one_letter_code
_entity_poly.pdbx_strand_id
1 'polypeptide(L)'
;MKKKVSGYNPDAELAKGAELTASSYDKTQGVAVAASKVTVGGKPGLAEFTGTATGRAGAGIDGTMNLWLSIFRYMRPDGTVNHVAGWNIMLALKAGQTALETAKGFAAYINAGGRPYKAKASGNSLKAAVGITYKE
;
A
#
# COMPACT_ATOMS: atom_id res chain seq x y z
N MET A 1 -25.29 -9.58 26.81
CA MET A 1 -23.82 -9.59 26.64
C MET A 1 -23.47 -10.61 25.55
N LYS A 2 -22.86 -10.20 24.44
CA LYS A 2 -22.40 -11.16 23.41
C LYS A 2 -21.31 -12.05 24.02
N LYS A 3 -21.46 -13.38 23.91
CA LYS A 3 -20.47 -14.37 24.34
C LYS A 3 -19.09 -13.96 23.80
N LYS A 4 -18.11 -13.73 24.69
CA LYS A 4 -16.70 -13.70 24.29
C LYS A 4 -16.39 -15.08 23.72
N VAL A 5 -16.24 -15.19 22.41
CA VAL A 5 -15.65 -16.38 21.80
C VAL A 5 -14.27 -16.52 22.43
N SER A 6 -14.04 -17.61 23.14
CA SER A 6 -12.76 -17.94 23.77
C SER A 6 -11.64 -17.79 22.73
N GLY A 7 -10.82 -16.75 22.83
CA GLY A 7 -9.71 -16.47 21.90
C GLY A 7 -9.82 -15.20 21.06
N TYR A 8 -10.99 -14.55 20.94
CA TYR A 8 -11.11 -13.28 20.22
C TYR A 8 -10.74 -12.08 21.09
N ASN A 9 -9.70 -11.34 20.68
CA ASN A 9 -9.31 -10.05 21.28
C ASN A 9 -9.44 -8.94 20.22
N PRO A 10 -10.44 -8.05 20.32
CA PRO A 10 -10.71 -7.05 19.29
C PRO A 10 -9.53 -6.12 19.04
N ASP A 11 -8.86 -5.65 20.10
CA ASP A 11 -7.75 -4.71 19.95
C ASP A 11 -6.55 -5.36 19.24
N ALA A 12 -6.27 -6.62 19.58
CA ALA A 12 -5.23 -7.39 18.91
C ALA A 12 -5.56 -7.63 17.43
N GLU A 13 -6.81 -8.00 17.12
CA GLU A 13 -7.22 -8.26 15.73
C GLU A 13 -7.28 -6.98 14.88
N LEU A 14 -7.71 -5.85 15.45
CA LEU A 14 -7.72 -4.56 14.75
C LEU A 14 -6.30 -4.01 14.53
N ALA A 15 -5.32 -4.38 15.34
CA ALA A 15 -3.92 -4.01 15.17
C ALA A 15 -3.15 -4.87 14.17
N LYS A 16 -3.71 -6.01 13.74
CA LYS A 16 -3.17 -6.82 12.64
C LYS A 16 -3.37 -6.10 11.31
N GLY A 17 -2.57 -6.47 10.32
CA GLY A 17 -2.54 -5.79 9.05
C GLY A 17 -1.38 -6.23 8.18
N ALA A 18 -1.33 -5.67 6.98
CA ALA A 18 -0.23 -5.87 6.06
C ALA A 18 0.93 -4.91 6.38
N GLU A 19 2.15 -5.44 6.37
CA GLU A 19 3.34 -4.61 6.30
C GLU A 19 3.49 -4.08 4.86
N LEU A 20 3.72 -2.78 4.74
CA LEU A 20 3.95 -2.03 3.52
C LEU A 20 5.45 -1.84 3.36
N THR A 21 5.97 -2.30 2.24
CA THR A 21 7.33 -2.02 1.78
C THR A 21 7.29 -1.34 0.43
N ALA A 22 8.33 -0.60 0.10
CA ALA A 22 8.44 0.11 -1.15
C ALA A 22 9.87 0.01 -1.70
N SER A 23 10.00 0.01 -3.02
CA SER A 23 11.29 0.03 -3.69
C SER A 23 11.19 0.85 -4.97
N SER A 24 12.20 1.67 -5.24
CA SER A 24 12.34 2.35 -6.53
C SER A 24 13.46 1.68 -7.32
N TYR A 25 13.17 1.43 -8.59
CA TYR A 25 14.14 1.01 -9.59
C TYR A 25 14.31 2.10 -10.66
N ASP A 26 13.78 3.30 -10.41
CA ASP A 26 14.04 4.49 -11.22
C ASP A 26 15.28 5.21 -10.72
N LYS A 27 16.05 5.77 -11.66
CA LYS A 27 17.33 6.43 -11.34
C LYS A 27 17.17 7.72 -10.54
N THR A 28 16.04 8.42 -10.70
CA THR A 28 15.87 9.79 -10.20
C THR A 28 14.65 9.97 -9.30
N GLN A 29 13.60 9.16 -9.45
CA GLN A 29 12.46 9.18 -8.54
C GLN A 29 12.67 8.20 -7.38
N GLY A 30 12.59 8.70 -6.15
CA GLY A 30 12.75 7.92 -4.93
C GLY A 30 11.43 7.54 -4.26
N VAL A 31 11.47 6.53 -3.38
CA VAL A 31 10.34 6.17 -2.51
C VAL A 31 10.83 5.83 -1.10
N ALA A 32 10.05 6.20 -0.08
CA ALA A 32 10.26 5.82 1.30
C ALA A 32 8.92 5.46 1.96
N VAL A 33 8.95 4.58 2.97
CA VAL A 33 7.76 4.23 3.75
C VAL A 33 7.75 5.05 5.03
N ALA A 34 6.76 5.93 5.15
CA ALA A 34 6.56 6.78 6.33
C ALA A 34 5.67 6.13 7.39
N ALA A 35 4.78 5.21 6.99
CA ALA A 35 4.01 4.36 7.89
C ALA A 35 3.94 2.95 7.31
N SER A 36 4.55 1.98 8.01
CA SER A 36 4.79 0.65 7.46
C SER A 36 3.64 -0.32 7.59
N LYS A 37 2.53 0.03 8.26
CA LYS A 37 1.47 -0.95 8.55
C LYS A 37 0.09 -0.47 8.19
N VAL A 38 -0.58 -1.23 7.32
CA VAL A 38 -2.00 -1.04 6.95
C VAL A 38 -2.84 -1.96 7.82
N THR A 39 -3.46 -1.43 8.87
CA THR A 39 -4.18 -2.24 9.88
C THR A 39 -5.65 -2.46 9.52
N VAL A 40 -6.22 -3.56 10.01
CA VAL A 40 -7.67 -3.85 9.93
C VAL A 40 -8.49 -2.75 10.61
N GLY A 41 -7.98 -2.17 11.71
CA GLY A 41 -8.58 -1.04 12.42
C GLY A 41 -8.51 0.31 11.68
N GLY A 42 -8.13 0.32 10.40
CA GLY A 42 -8.20 1.50 9.55
C GLY A 42 -7.00 2.45 9.62
N LYS A 43 -5.97 2.15 10.42
CA LYS A 43 -4.71 2.92 10.37
C LYS A 43 -4.04 2.71 9.00
N PRO A 44 -3.75 3.79 8.27
CA PRO A 44 -3.18 3.68 6.93
C PRO A 44 -1.68 3.38 6.96
N GLY A 45 -1.22 2.63 5.97
CA GLY A 45 0.17 2.64 5.55
C GLY A 45 0.42 3.82 4.61
N LEU A 46 1.64 4.36 4.60
CA LEU A 46 2.00 5.56 3.83
C LEU A 46 3.35 5.36 3.14
N ALA A 47 3.34 5.47 1.81
CA ALA A 47 4.56 5.55 1.00
C ALA A 47 4.69 6.95 0.40
N GLU A 48 5.85 7.57 0.57
CA GLU A 48 6.21 8.88 0.04
C GLU A 48 7.09 8.73 -1.20
N PHE A 49 6.79 9.49 -2.23
CA PHE A 49 7.54 9.57 -3.48
C PHE A 49 8.18 10.94 -3.61
N THR A 50 9.39 10.98 -4.16
CA THR A 50 10.16 12.22 -4.33
C THR A 50 10.82 12.30 -5.69
N GLY A 51 10.90 13.50 -6.25
CA GLY A 51 11.57 13.76 -7.52
C GLY A 51 10.75 13.39 -8.76
N THR A 52 11.42 13.48 -9.90
CA THR A 52 10.83 13.26 -11.23
C THR A 52 11.46 12.02 -11.86
N ALA A 53 10.64 11.17 -12.46
CA ALA A 53 11.10 9.89 -13.00
C ALA A 53 11.92 10.06 -14.28
N THR A 54 12.98 9.26 -14.39
CA THR A 54 13.68 9.03 -15.66
C THR A 54 12.79 8.20 -16.59
N GLY A 55 12.03 7.26 -16.02
CA GLY A 55 11.08 6.41 -16.73
C GLY A 55 11.69 5.13 -17.28
N ARG A 56 10.80 4.19 -17.64
CA ARG A 56 11.19 2.87 -18.18
C ARG A 56 11.59 2.98 -19.65
N ALA A 57 12.83 2.62 -19.96
CA ALA A 57 13.39 2.65 -21.33
C ALA A 57 13.48 1.26 -22.01
N GLY A 58 13.13 0.16 -21.32
CA GLY A 58 13.26 -1.19 -21.86
C GLY A 58 12.45 -2.25 -21.11
N ALA A 59 12.67 -3.53 -21.44
CA ALA A 59 11.90 -4.65 -20.89
C ALA A 59 12.26 -5.05 -19.44
N GLY A 60 13.31 -4.47 -18.85
CA GLY A 60 13.73 -4.72 -17.47
C GLY A 60 12.88 -4.01 -16.40
N ILE A 61 13.32 -4.11 -15.14
CA ILE A 61 12.68 -3.44 -13.99
C ILE A 61 13.10 -1.97 -13.85
N ASP A 62 14.13 -1.54 -14.57
CA ASP A 62 14.62 -0.16 -14.52
C ASP A 62 13.52 0.83 -14.92
N GLY A 63 13.39 1.92 -14.16
CA GLY A 63 12.33 2.91 -14.35
C GLY A 63 10.97 2.43 -13.86
N THR A 64 10.92 1.46 -12.95
CA THR A 64 9.69 1.03 -12.27
C THR A 64 9.71 1.40 -10.79
N MET A 65 8.53 1.42 -10.19
CA MET A 65 8.34 1.57 -8.76
C MET A 65 7.49 0.42 -8.23
N ASN A 66 7.83 -0.02 -7.03
CA ASN A 66 7.17 -1.12 -6.36
C ASN A 66 6.59 -0.72 -5.01
N LEU A 67 5.36 -1.17 -4.74
CA LEU A 67 4.78 -1.28 -3.41
C LEU A 67 4.40 -2.73 -3.14
N TRP A 68 4.73 -3.24 -1.97
CA TRP A 68 4.36 -4.58 -1.55
C TRP A 68 3.62 -4.55 -0.21
N LEU A 69 2.49 -5.25 -0.16
CA LEU A 69 1.69 -5.49 1.03
C LEU A 69 1.83 -6.96 1.44
N SER A 70 2.27 -7.23 2.66
CA SER A 70 2.44 -8.60 3.15
C SER A 70 1.11 -9.35 3.30
N ILE A 71 1.19 -10.68 3.26
CA ILE A 71 0.09 -11.54 3.70
C ILE A 71 -0.14 -11.35 5.21
N PHE A 72 -1.40 -11.42 5.64
CA PHE A 72 -1.73 -11.50 7.06
C PHE A 72 -3.06 -12.23 7.29
N ARG A 73 -3.36 -12.53 8.56
CA ARG A 73 -4.60 -13.16 8.99
C ARG A 73 -5.17 -12.40 10.19
N TYR A 74 -6.48 -12.37 10.31
CA TYR A 74 -7.15 -11.82 11.49
C TYR A 74 -8.45 -12.58 11.75
N MET A 75 -8.89 -12.57 13.00
CA MET A 75 -10.14 -13.19 13.43
C MET A 75 -11.23 -12.14 13.49
N ARG A 76 -12.42 -12.47 13.01
CA ARG A 76 -13.64 -11.66 13.13
C ARG A 76 -14.35 -11.92 14.47
N PRO A 77 -15.29 -11.04 14.90
CA PRO A 77 -16.05 -11.24 16.13
C PRO A 77 -16.86 -12.54 16.18
N ASP A 78 -17.18 -13.14 15.03
CA ASP A 78 -17.88 -14.41 14.90
C ASP A 78 -16.95 -15.64 15.01
N GLY A 79 -15.64 -15.43 15.16
CA GLY A 79 -14.62 -16.48 15.23
C GLY A 79 -14.03 -16.89 13.87
N THR A 80 -14.53 -16.34 12.76
CA THR A 80 -14.01 -16.63 11.42
C THR A 80 -12.59 -16.07 11.26
N VAL A 81 -11.66 -16.87 10.73
CA VAL A 81 -10.30 -16.41 10.43
C VAL A 81 -10.19 -16.01 8.96
N ASN A 82 -10.07 -14.71 8.73
CA ASN A 82 -9.87 -14.14 7.41
C ASN A 82 -8.39 -14.20 7.02
N HIS A 83 -8.16 -14.53 5.75
CA HIS A 83 -6.83 -14.60 5.15
C HIS A 83 -6.73 -13.57 4.05
N VAL A 84 -5.85 -12.59 4.22
CA VAL A 84 -5.63 -11.52 3.23
C VAL A 84 -4.32 -11.79 2.52
N ALA A 85 -4.40 -12.20 1.26
CA ALA A 85 -3.23 -12.53 0.46
C ALA A 85 -2.31 -11.30 0.30
N GLY A 86 -1.00 -11.55 0.23
CA GLY A 86 -0.01 -10.53 -0.08
C GLY A 86 -0.20 -9.98 -1.50
N TRP A 87 0.24 -8.74 -1.73
CA TRP A 87 0.04 -8.04 -2.99
C TRP A 87 1.29 -7.29 -3.42
N ASN A 88 1.84 -7.71 -4.57
CA ASN A 88 2.86 -6.98 -5.29
C ASN A 88 2.25 -5.99 -6.27
N ILE A 89 2.61 -4.72 -6.19
CA ILE A 89 2.17 -3.70 -7.13
C ILE A 89 3.41 -3.05 -7.74
N MET A 90 3.64 -3.33 -9.02
CA MET A 90 4.74 -2.75 -9.78
C MET A 90 4.19 -1.89 -10.90
N LEU A 91 4.60 -0.62 -10.93
CA LEU A 91 4.23 0.33 -11.97
C LEU A 91 5.46 0.77 -12.76
N ALA A 92 5.36 0.73 -14.09
CA ALA A 92 6.33 1.36 -14.96
C ALA A 92 6.11 2.87 -14.94
N LEU A 93 7.17 3.64 -14.72
CA LEU A 93 7.12 5.10 -14.72
C LEU A 93 7.37 5.62 -16.14
N LYS A 94 6.72 6.74 -16.47
CA LYS A 94 7.00 7.50 -17.69
C LYS A 94 8.11 8.51 -17.43
N ALA A 95 8.89 8.81 -18.46
CA ALA A 95 9.87 9.89 -18.38
C ALA A 95 9.17 11.22 -18.05
N GLY A 96 9.73 11.98 -17.10
CA GLY A 96 9.15 13.24 -16.64
C GLY A 96 7.98 13.10 -15.67
N GLN A 97 7.58 11.88 -15.31
CA GLN A 97 6.48 11.64 -14.37
C GLN A 97 6.81 12.18 -12.98
N THR A 98 5.97 13.06 -12.47
CA THR A 98 6.10 13.70 -11.16
C THR A 98 5.77 12.75 -10.01
N ALA A 99 6.19 13.09 -8.79
CA ALA A 99 5.87 12.31 -7.60
C ALA A 99 4.34 12.16 -7.41
N LEU A 100 3.57 13.23 -7.67
CA LEU A 100 2.12 13.22 -7.54
C LEU A 100 1.45 12.31 -8.57
N GLU A 101 1.92 12.31 -9.82
CA GLU A 101 1.40 11.40 -10.85
C GLU A 101 1.68 9.95 -10.48
N THR A 102 2.85 9.65 -9.92
CA THR A 102 3.15 8.31 -9.42
C THR A 102 2.25 7.90 -8.25
N ALA A 103 2.05 8.77 -7.27
CA ALA A 103 1.13 8.52 -6.16
C ALA A 103 -0.30 8.26 -6.67
N LYS A 104 -0.76 9.05 -7.65
CA LYS A 104 -2.07 8.87 -8.29
C LYS A 104 -2.15 7.54 -9.07
N GLY A 105 -1.08 7.14 -9.76
CA GLY A 105 -1.00 5.86 -10.45
C GLY A 105 -1.19 4.67 -9.51
N PHE A 106 -0.48 4.67 -8.38
CA PHE A 106 -0.67 3.65 -7.34
C PHE A 106 -2.07 3.69 -6.74
N ALA A 107 -2.59 4.87 -6.42
CA ALA A 107 -3.93 4.99 -5.87
C ALA A 107 -5.00 4.44 -6.83
N ALA A 108 -4.90 4.78 -8.13
CA ALA A 108 -5.79 4.27 -9.15
C ALA A 108 -5.71 2.75 -9.29
N TYR A 109 -4.49 2.19 -9.35
CA TYR A 109 -4.28 0.74 -9.43
C TYR A 109 -4.87 0.00 -8.23
N ILE A 110 -4.61 0.50 -7.01
CA ILE A 110 -5.14 -0.10 -5.78
C ILE A 110 -6.66 -0.05 -5.76
N ASN A 111 -7.25 1.10 -6.09
CA ASN A 111 -8.69 1.30 -6.03
C ASN A 111 -9.46 0.50 -7.09
N ALA A 112 -8.83 0.19 -8.23
CA ALA A 112 -9.38 -0.65 -9.28
C ALA A 112 -9.24 -2.16 -8.97
N GLY A 113 -8.34 -2.54 -8.06
CA GLY A 113 -8.15 -3.94 -7.66
C GLY A 113 -9.30 -4.47 -6.79
N GLY A 114 -9.51 -5.79 -6.84
CA GLY A 114 -10.54 -6.48 -6.03
C GLY A 114 -10.11 -6.81 -4.59
N ARG A 115 -8.95 -6.33 -4.14
CA ARG A 115 -8.46 -6.57 -2.77
C ARG A 115 -9.07 -5.55 -1.79
N PRO A 116 -9.15 -5.86 -0.49
CA PRO A 116 -9.78 -5.00 0.52
C PRO A 116 -8.89 -3.81 0.92
N TYR A 117 -8.42 -3.06 -0.06
CA TYR A 117 -7.60 -1.88 0.13
C TYR A 117 -8.20 -0.71 -0.66
N LYS A 118 -8.11 0.48 -0.06
CA LYS A 118 -8.36 1.74 -0.75
C LYS A 118 -7.16 2.65 -0.57
N ALA A 119 -6.92 3.48 -1.56
CA ALA A 119 -5.76 4.35 -1.58
C ALA A 119 -6.10 5.77 -2.00
N LYS A 120 -5.37 6.74 -1.46
CA LYS A 120 -5.51 8.16 -1.79
C LYS A 120 -4.13 8.78 -1.97
N ALA A 121 -3.96 9.48 -3.08
CA ALA A 121 -2.77 10.30 -3.34
C ALA A 121 -2.90 11.68 -2.69
N SER A 122 -1.79 12.25 -2.25
CA SER A 122 -1.69 13.59 -1.68
C SER A 122 -0.31 14.20 -1.93
N GLY A 123 -0.15 15.51 -1.73
CA GLY A 123 1.10 16.23 -1.95
C GLY A 123 1.17 16.96 -3.29
N ASN A 124 2.39 17.20 -3.78
CA ASN A 124 2.68 18.00 -4.97
C ASN A 124 3.64 17.29 -5.94
N SER A 125 4.03 17.97 -7.02
CA SER A 125 4.86 17.39 -8.09
C SER A 125 6.23 16.88 -7.65
N LEU A 126 6.83 17.48 -6.62
CA LEU A 126 8.17 17.13 -6.14
C LEU A 126 8.16 16.15 -4.98
N LYS A 127 7.14 16.23 -4.11
CA LYS A 127 6.94 15.30 -3.00
C LYS A 127 5.46 14.97 -2.85
N ALA A 128 5.14 13.69 -2.93
CA ALA A 128 3.78 13.18 -2.82
C ALA A 128 3.75 11.92 -1.96
N ALA A 129 2.55 11.51 -1.54
CA ALA A 129 2.36 10.27 -0.80
C ALA A 129 1.11 9.54 -1.26
N VAL A 130 1.13 8.22 -1.16
CA VAL A 130 -0.06 7.37 -1.25
C VAL A 130 -0.36 6.76 0.11
N GLY A 131 -1.51 7.14 0.68
CA GLY A 131 -2.05 6.51 1.88
C GLY A 131 -2.93 5.32 1.50
N ILE A 132 -2.69 4.16 2.11
CA ILE A 132 -3.40 2.92 1.84
C ILE A 132 -4.12 2.48 3.12
N THR A 133 -5.43 2.29 3.04
CA THR A 133 -6.28 1.84 4.15
C THR A 133 -6.88 0.47 3.84
N TYR A 134 -6.91 -0.42 4.82
CA TYR A 134 -7.72 -1.62 4.74
C TYR A 134 -9.21 -1.25 4.80
N LYS A 135 -9.99 -1.75 3.84
CA LYS A 135 -11.43 -1.53 3.78
C LYS A 135 -12.09 -2.76 3.18
N GLU A 136 -12.66 -3.58 4.05
CA GLU A 136 -13.53 -4.71 3.71
C GLU A 136 -14.96 -4.25 3.47
#